data_AF-A0A3A6GTD8-F1
#
_entry.id   AF-A0A3A6GTD8-F1
#
_cell.length_a   1.000
_cell.length_b   1.000
_cell.length_c   1.000
_cell.angle_alpha   90.00
_cell.angle_beta   90.00
_cell.angle_gamma   90.00
#
_symmetry.space_group_name_H-M   'P 1'
#
loop_
_entity.id
_entity.type
_entity.pdbx_description
1 polymer ?
#
loop_
_entity_poly.entity_id
_entity_poly.type
_entity_poly.pdbx_seq_one_letter_code
_entity_poly.pdbx_strand_id
1 'polypeptide(L)'
;MANTYTHYGIEVIRQAISDSFKSILKKAGQKYTELAVSPELDVIKYTKDGVTKYALICPRNYPDEYAEVVYLTTQTPDDCNWMLLAEDIEQQHQGATPRQRKTRAKMLLDAATTNAYEALDSADDENIFSAGPVDEEELIQLIKINLASYGVMVGELKDMEHYDVSEDMLNKL
;
A
#
# COMPACT_ATOMS: atom_id res chain seq x y z
N MET A 1 24.89 1.00 -6.25
CA MET A 1 25.11 1.08 -4.79
C MET A 1 23.90 0.50 -4.08
N ALA A 2 24.08 -0.08 -2.88
CA ALA A 2 23.00 -0.64 -2.09
C ALA A 2 22.80 0.20 -0.81
N ASN A 3 21.55 0.51 -0.50
CA ASN A 3 21.15 1.26 0.69
C ASN A 3 20.00 0.52 1.38
N THR A 4 19.95 0.59 2.71
CA THR A 4 18.96 -0.10 3.52
C THR A 4 17.97 0.91 4.10
N TYR A 5 16.69 0.58 4.01
CA TYR A 5 15.55 1.39 4.42
C TYR A 5 14.51 0.51 5.15
N THR A 6 13.41 1.10 5.59
CA THR A 6 12.34 0.35 6.28
C THR A 6 10.96 0.69 5.75
N HIS A 7 10.15 -0.32 5.43
CA HIS A 7 8.73 -0.15 5.10
C HIS A 7 7.90 -0.86 6.16
N TYR A 8 7.09 -0.11 6.94
CA TYR A 8 6.33 -0.63 8.08
C TYR A 8 7.16 -1.41 9.11
N GLY A 9 8.42 -1.00 9.31
CA GLY A 9 9.36 -1.68 10.20
C GLY A 9 10.07 -2.90 9.59
N ILE A 10 9.74 -3.28 8.35
CA ILE A 10 10.40 -4.34 7.59
C ILE A 10 11.60 -3.74 6.85
N GLU A 11 12.77 -4.35 6.99
CA GLU A 11 13.97 -3.94 6.27
C GLU A 11 13.82 -4.17 4.75
N VAL A 12 14.14 -3.14 3.96
CA VAL A 12 14.18 -3.20 2.50
C VAL A 12 15.52 -2.69 2.00
N ILE A 13 16.22 -3.51 1.21
CA ILE A 13 17.45 -3.10 0.53
C ILE A 13 17.10 -2.58 -0.85
N ARG A 14 17.44 -1.32 -1.11
CA ARG A 14 17.37 -0.69 -2.43
C ARG A 14 18.71 -0.86 -3.13
N GLN A 15 18.70 -1.40 -4.35
CA GLN A 15 19.91 -1.55 -5.16
C GLN A 15 19.68 -1.09 -6.59
N ALA A 16 20.48 -0.13 -7.06
CA ALA A 16 20.57 0.19 -8.48
C ALA A 16 21.64 -0.67 -9.15
N ILE A 17 21.28 -1.32 -10.27
CA ILE A 17 22.13 -2.22 -11.05
C ILE A 17 21.99 -1.92 -12.56
N SER A 18 23.05 -2.21 -13.32
CA SER A 18 23.14 -1.99 -14.77
C SER A 18 23.00 -3.28 -15.59
N ASP A 19 22.63 -4.39 -14.94
CA ASP A 19 22.36 -5.70 -15.56
C ASP A 19 21.01 -6.18 -15.00
N SER A 20 20.36 -7.14 -15.66
CA SER A 20 19.10 -7.67 -15.17
C SER A 20 19.30 -8.50 -13.90
N PHE A 21 18.50 -8.25 -12.88
CA PHE A 21 18.56 -8.97 -11.61
C PHE A 21 18.31 -10.47 -11.79
N LYS A 22 17.35 -10.84 -12.65
CA LYS A 22 17.07 -12.23 -13.01
C LYS A 22 18.30 -12.90 -13.67
N SER A 23 19.01 -12.17 -14.54
CA SER A 23 20.26 -12.64 -15.14
C SER A 23 21.37 -12.82 -14.11
N ILE A 24 21.49 -11.90 -13.14
CA ILE A 24 22.44 -12.01 -12.03
C ILE A 24 22.16 -13.27 -11.20
N LEU A 25 20.89 -13.51 -10.83
CA LEU A 25 20.51 -14.71 -10.08
C LEU A 25 20.85 -15.98 -10.87
N LYS A 26 20.53 -16.02 -12.17
CA LYS A 26 20.84 -17.15 -13.05
C LYS A 26 22.34 -17.43 -13.13
N LYS A 27 23.18 -16.40 -13.30
CA LYS A 27 24.65 -16.52 -13.31
C LYS A 27 25.20 -17.07 -11.98
N ALA A 28 24.56 -16.72 -10.86
CA ALA A 28 24.88 -17.23 -9.53
C ALA A 28 24.34 -18.65 -9.25
N GLY A 29 23.68 -19.30 -10.23
CA GLY A 29 23.04 -20.61 -10.02
C GLY A 29 21.80 -20.56 -9.12
N GLN A 30 21.28 -19.37 -8.87
CA GLN A 30 20.15 -19.15 -7.98
C GLN A 30 18.82 -19.28 -8.74
N LYS A 31 17.97 -20.21 -8.29
CA LYS A 31 16.60 -20.33 -8.78
C LYS A 31 15.71 -19.27 -8.15
N TYR A 32 14.72 -18.82 -8.92
CA TYR A 32 13.66 -17.92 -8.48
C TYR A 32 12.30 -18.36 -9.04
N THR A 33 11.24 -17.83 -8.45
CA THR A 33 9.84 -18.01 -8.88
C THR A 33 9.23 -16.63 -9.06
N GLU A 34 8.60 -16.39 -10.21
CA GLU A 34 7.84 -15.17 -10.46
C GLU A 34 6.50 -15.23 -9.70
N LEU A 35 6.17 -14.17 -8.97
CA LEU A 35 4.92 -14.09 -8.22
C LEU A 35 3.83 -13.47 -9.08
N ALA A 36 2.67 -14.13 -9.13
CA ALA A 36 1.49 -13.63 -9.83
C ALA A 36 0.76 -12.55 -9.00
N VAL A 37 1.44 -11.42 -8.74
CA VAL A 37 0.88 -10.30 -7.96
C VAL A 37 0.04 -9.37 -8.86
N SER A 38 0.61 -8.95 -10.00
CA SER A 38 -0.03 -8.11 -11.01
C SER A 38 0.76 -8.23 -12.32
N PRO A 39 0.11 -8.16 -13.50
CA PRO A 39 0.80 -8.20 -14.79
C PRO A 39 1.80 -7.04 -15.01
N GLU A 40 1.62 -5.93 -14.29
CA GLU A 40 2.48 -4.74 -14.41
C GLU A 40 3.71 -4.79 -13.49
N LEU A 41 3.75 -5.73 -12.54
CA LEU A 41 4.80 -5.80 -11.52
C LEU A 41 5.69 -7.01 -11.74
N ASP A 42 7.00 -6.77 -11.76
CA ASP A 42 8.00 -7.84 -11.77
C ASP A 42 8.45 -8.13 -10.33
N VAL A 43 7.78 -9.10 -9.69
CA VAL A 43 8.13 -9.56 -8.34
C VAL A 43 8.56 -11.01 -8.39
N ILE A 44 9.72 -11.30 -7.81
CA ILE A 44 10.24 -12.66 -7.70
C ILE A 44 10.47 -13.07 -6.25
N LYS A 45 10.36 -14.37 -6.00
CA LYS A 45 10.77 -15.06 -4.77
C LYS A 45 12.00 -15.92 -5.05
N TYR A 46 13.00 -15.87 -4.19
CA TYR A 46 14.21 -16.69 -4.29
C TYR A 46 14.74 -17.05 -2.89
N THR A 47 15.59 -18.08 -2.79
CA THR A 47 16.19 -18.49 -1.50
C THR A 47 17.68 -18.28 -1.52
N LYS A 48 18.20 -17.40 -0.68
CA LYS A 48 19.66 -17.18 -0.56
C LYS A 48 20.09 -17.47 0.88
N ASP A 49 21.13 -18.29 1.04
CA ASP A 49 21.69 -18.68 2.35
C ASP A 49 20.63 -19.28 3.29
N GLY A 50 19.71 -20.08 2.73
CA GLY A 50 18.59 -20.69 3.48
C GLY A 50 17.42 -19.75 3.81
N VAL A 51 17.54 -18.46 3.49
CA VAL A 51 16.51 -17.45 3.77
C VAL A 51 15.70 -17.15 2.51
N THR A 52 14.37 -17.18 2.66
CA THR A 52 13.46 -16.73 1.60
C THR A 52 13.57 -15.21 1.46
N LYS A 53 13.74 -14.75 0.23
CA LYS A 53 13.79 -13.34 -0.14
C LYS A 53 12.84 -13.07 -1.29
N TYR A 54 12.41 -11.82 -1.34
CA TYR A 54 11.56 -11.28 -2.38
C TYR A 54 12.28 -10.09 -3.01
N ALA A 55 12.09 -9.93 -4.32
CA ALA A 55 12.62 -8.80 -5.05
C ALA A 55 11.52 -8.20 -5.92
N LEU A 56 11.23 -6.91 -5.74
CA LEU A 56 10.53 -6.10 -6.73
C LEU A 56 11.58 -5.50 -7.66
N ILE A 57 11.42 -5.72 -8.97
CA ILE A 57 12.34 -5.29 -10.01
C ILE A 57 11.67 -4.17 -10.80
N CYS A 58 12.27 -2.98 -10.79
CA CYS A 58 11.77 -1.80 -11.51
C CYS A 58 12.78 -1.38 -12.57
N PRO A 59 12.51 -1.63 -13.87
CA PRO A 59 13.33 -1.11 -14.95
C PRO A 59 13.36 0.42 -14.93
N ARG A 60 14.53 1.00 -15.16
CA ARG A 60 14.71 2.43 -15.42
C ARG A 60 15.00 2.58 -16.91
N ASN A 61 14.12 3.28 -17.61
CA ASN A 61 14.29 3.57 -19.02
C ASN A 61 15.16 4.82 -19.18
N TYR A 62 16.48 4.62 -19.30
CA TYR A 62 17.37 5.66 -19.83
C TYR A 62 17.58 5.41 -21.33
N PRO A 63 17.70 6.47 -22.16
CA PRO A 63 17.80 6.32 -23.61
C PRO A 63 18.96 5.43 -24.08
N ASP A 64 20.10 5.46 -23.39
CA ASP A 64 21.36 4.83 -23.82
C ASP A 64 21.91 3.80 -22.82
N GLU A 65 21.20 3.57 -21.70
CA GLU A 65 21.69 2.67 -20.64
C GLU A 65 20.54 1.90 -20.01
N TYR A 66 20.69 0.57 -19.96
CA TYR A 66 19.77 -0.27 -19.22
C TYR A 66 20.14 -0.24 -17.73
N ALA A 67 19.16 0.04 -16.88
CA ALA A 67 19.31 -0.09 -15.44
C ALA A 67 18.03 -0.64 -14.81
N GLU A 68 18.18 -1.34 -13.69
CA GLU A 68 17.08 -1.73 -12.81
C GLU A 68 17.32 -1.13 -11.42
N VAL A 69 16.25 -0.70 -10.76
CA VAL A 69 16.22 -0.53 -9.31
C VAL A 69 15.49 -1.72 -8.72
N VAL A 70 16.14 -2.41 -7.79
CA VAL A 70 15.63 -3.61 -7.16
C VAL A 70 15.42 -3.36 -5.67
N TYR A 71 14.26 -3.75 -5.16
CA TYR A 71 13.90 -3.67 -3.74
C TYR A 71 13.84 -5.08 -3.17
N LEU A 72 14.76 -5.39 -2.25
CA LEU A 72 14.91 -6.72 -1.66
C LEU A 72 14.38 -6.74 -0.23
N THR A 73 13.56 -7.72 0.10
CA THR A 73 12.99 -7.91 1.44
C THR A 73 12.88 -9.39 1.77
N THR A 74 12.73 -9.74 3.05
CA THR A 74 12.52 -11.12 3.52
C THR A 74 11.06 -11.52 3.62
N GLN A 75 10.12 -10.58 3.48
CA GLN A 75 8.69 -10.84 3.53
C GLN A 75 7.93 -9.96 2.53
N THR A 76 6.71 -10.37 2.18
CA THR A 76 5.82 -9.52 1.37
C THR A 76 5.35 -8.29 2.19
N PRO A 77 5.01 -7.17 1.54
CA PRO A 77 4.35 -6.06 2.23
C PRO A 77 3.07 -6.54 2.91
N ASP A 78 2.79 -6.04 4.13
CA ASP A 78 1.60 -6.43 4.90
C ASP A 78 0.30 -6.04 4.20
N ASP A 79 0.32 -4.97 3.40
CA ASP A 79 -0.79 -4.48 2.58
C ASP A 79 -0.77 -5.02 1.14
N CYS A 80 0.16 -5.93 0.83
CA CYS A 80 0.42 -6.47 -0.50
C CYS A 80 0.74 -5.42 -1.57
N ASN A 81 1.00 -4.16 -1.19
CA ASN A 81 1.21 -3.07 -2.14
C ASN A 81 2.71 -2.82 -2.39
N TRP A 82 3.25 -3.56 -3.35
CA TRP A 82 4.66 -3.48 -3.74
C TRP A 82 5.07 -2.13 -4.29
N MET A 83 4.16 -1.44 -5.00
CA MET A 83 4.46 -0.09 -5.52
C MET A 83 4.55 0.93 -4.41
N LEU A 84 3.69 0.81 -3.39
CA LEU A 84 3.77 1.69 -2.22
C LEU A 84 5.05 1.44 -1.42
N LEU A 85 5.49 0.18 -1.31
CA LEU A 85 6.81 -0.14 -0.77
C LEU A 85 7.92 0.58 -1.55
N ALA A 86 7.93 0.47 -2.89
CA ALA A 86 8.93 1.14 -3.72
C ALA A 86 8.91 2.68 -3.53
N GLU A 87 7.72 3.27 -3.52
CA GLU A 87 7.52 4.71 -3.32
C GLU A 87 8.09 5.17 -1.97
N ASP A 88 7.75 4.48 -0.87
CA ASP A 88 8.25 4.77 0.47
C ASP A 88 9.78 4.69 0.53
N ILE A 89 10.37 3.67 -0.10
CA ILE A 89 11.83 3.53 -0.14
C ILE A 89 12.50 4.65 -0.97
N GLU A 90 11.91 5.08 -2.09
CA GLU A 90 12.44 6.20 -2.87
C GLU A 90 12.31 7.54 -2.12
N GLN A 91 11.22 7.75 -1.37
CA GLN A 91 11.05 8.92 -0.52
C GLN A 91 12.08 8.95 0.61
N GLN A 92 12.32 7.82 1.28
CA GLN A 92 13.37 7.70 2.29
C GLN A 92 14.77 7.91 1.70
N HIS A 93 15.02 7.44 0.48
CA HIS A 93 16.26 7.73 -0.25
C HIS A 93 16.48 9.23 -0.47
N GLN A 94 15.40 10.02 -0.56
CA GLN A 94 15.41 11.48 -0.66
C GLN A 94 15.38 12.20 0.70
N GLY A 95 15.36 11.46 1.82
CA GLY A 95 15.41 12.02 3.17
C GLY A 95 14.08 12.09 3.92
N ALA A 96 13.00 11.52 3.37
CA ALA A 96 11.74 11.39 4.11
C ALA A 96 11.86 10.37 5.25
N THR A 97 11.02 10.51 6.27
CA THR A 97 10.87 9.49 7.31
C THR A 97 10.07 8.29 6.79
N PRO A 98 10.32 7.07 7.29
CA PRO A 98 9.56 5.89 6.90
C PRO A 98 8.05 6.06 7.06
N ARG A 99 7.28 5.59 6.07
CA ARG A 99 5.82 5.63 6.14
C ARG A 99 5.31 4.74 7.27
N GLN A 100 4.33 5.25 8.01
CA GLN A 100 3.56 4.45 8.96
C GLN A 100 2.45 3.68 8.25
N ARG A 101 2.24 2.44 8.67
CA ARG A 101 1.17 1.58 8.15
C ARG A 101 -0.19 2.21 8.46
N LYS A 102 -1.13 2.13 7.52
CA LYS A 102 -2.54 2.38 7.85
C LYS A 102 -3.12 1.15 8.55
N THR A 103 -3.87 1.35 9.62
CA THR A 103 -4.58 0.22 10.25
C THR A 103 -5.73 -0.25 9.38
N ARG A 104 -6.15 -1.51 9.55
CA ARG A 104 -7.35 -2.03 8.88
C ARG A 104 -8.60 -1.20 9.24
N ALA A 105 -8.68 -0.71 10.48
CA ALA A 105 -9.80 0.13 10.93
C ALA A 105 -9.86 1.42 10.11
N LYS A 106 -8.71 2.09 9.94
CA LYS A 106 -8.62 3.29 9.11
C LYS A 106 -8.92 3.02 7.65
N MET A 107 -8.44 1.91 7.09
CA MET A 107 -8.74 1.54 5.69
C MET A 107 -10.25 1.33 5.45
N LEU A 108 -10.92 0.61 6.35
CA LEU A 108 -12.37 0.39 6.27
C LEU A 108 -13.15 1.70 6.42
N LEU A 109 -12.73 2.54 7.36
CA LEU A 109 -13.37 3.82 7.61
C LEU A 109 -13.20 4.78 6.43
N ASP A 110 -11.99 4.88 5.88
CA ASP A 110 -11.71 5.70 4.69
C ASP A 110 -12.60 5.24 3.52
N ALA A 111 -12.66 3.92 3.25
CA ALA A 111 -13.49 3.37 2.18
C ALA A 111 -14.99 3.60 2.40
N ALA A 112 -15.49 3.37 3.62
CA ALA A 112 -16.88 3.60 3.96
C ALA A 112 -17.26 5.08 3.87
N THR A 113 -16.34 5.98 4.23
CA THR A 113 -16.52 7.44 4.13
C THR A 113 -16.58 7.88 2.67
N THR A 114 -15.66 7.40 1.83
CA THR A 114 -15.69 7.69 0.38
C THR A 114 -17.01 7.25 -0.24
N ASN A 115 -17.43 6.01 0.00
CA ASN A 115 -18.70 5.49 -0.52
C ASN A 115 -19.92 6.28 -0.01
N ALA A 116 -19.89 6.73 1.24
CA ALA A 116 -20.97 7.55 1.80
C ALA A 116 -21.06 8.92 1.11
N TYR A 117 -19.92 9.57 0.85
CA TYR A 117 -19.89 10.81 0.08
C TYR A 117 -20.36 10.61 -1.36
N GLU A 118 -19.91 9.55 -2.04
CA GLU A 118 -20.38 9.23 -3.39
C GLU A 118 -21.89 9.00 -3.46
N ALA A 119 -22.46 8.36 -2.44
CA ALA A 119 -23.90 8.12 -2.36
C ALA A 119 -24.71 9.42 -2.16
N LEU A 120 -24.20 10.35 -1.35
CA LEU A 120 -24.81 11.67 -1.16
C LEU A 120 -24.73 12.52 -2.43
N ASP A 121 -23.57 12.53 -3.10
CA ASP A 121 -23.35 13.28 -4.34
C ASP A 121 -24.23 12.76 -5.48
N SER A 122 -24.41 11.43 -5.57
CA SER A 122 -25.28 10.79 -6.58
C SER A 122 -26.78 11.05 -6.36
N ALA A 123 -27.19 11.55 -5.19
CA ALA A 123 -28.59 11.89 -4.90
C ALA A 123 -28.97 13.32 -5.34
N ASP A 124 -27.98 14.17 -5.63
CA ASP A 124 -28.14 15.62 -5.88
C ASP A 124 -28.02 16.02 -7.37
N ASP A 125 -28.14 15.05 -8.28
CA ASP A 125 -27.90 15.18 -9.74
C ASP A 125 -28.84 16.19 -10.47
N GLU A 126 -29.78 16.85 -9.77
CA GLU A 126 -30.67 17.88 -10.34
C GLU A 126 -30.22 19.33 -10.13
N ASN A 127 -29.13 19.64 -9.40
CA ASN A 127 -28.62 21.02 -9.32
C ASN A 127 -27.11 21.14 -9.05
N ILE A 128 -26.34 21.50 -10.08
CA ILE A 128 -24.91 21.88 -9.99
C ILE A 128 -24.61 23.04 -9.02
N PHE A 129 -25.64 23.76 -8.56
CA PHE A 129 -25.53 24.89 -7.63
C PHE A 129 -26.08 24.61 -6.22
N SER A 130 -26.49 23.37 -5.92
CA SER A 130 -27.09 22.99 -4.63
C SER A 130 -26.26 22.01 -3.81
N ALA A 131 -24.92 22.09 -3.86
CA ALA A 131 -24.09 21.44 -2.84
C ALA A 131 -24.36 22.11 -1.48
N GLY A 132 -25.45 21.71 -0.85
CA GLY A 132 -25.82 22.10 0.50
C GLY A 132 -24.83 21.50 1.50
N PRO A 133 -24.83 21.98 2.74
CA PRO A 133 -24.05 21.33 3.79
C PRO A 133 -24.50 19.86 3.91
N VAL A 134 -23.54 18.94 3.85
CA VAL A 134 -23.78 17.51 4.13
C VAL A 134 -24.34 17.39 5.54
N ASP A 135 -25.50 16.76 5.68
CA ASP A 135 -26.03 16.40 6.99
C ASP A 135 -25.09 15.37 7.64
N GLU A 136 -24.46 15.78 8.74
CA GLU A 136 -23.51 14.94 9.47
C GLU A 136 -24.19 13.67 10.01
N GLU A 137 -25.46 13.73 10.39
CA GLU A 137 -26.18 12.55 10.88
C GLU A 137 -26.42 11.54 9.75
N GLU A 138 -26.83 12.02 8.57
CA GLU A 138 -27.01 11.17 7.39
C GLU A 138 -25.69 10.54 6.92
N LEU A 139 -24.62 11.33 6.86
CA LEU A 139 -23.28 10.84 6.53
C LEU A 139 -22.84 9.72 7.47
N ILE A 140 -23.00 9.91 8.79
CA ILE A 140 -22.63 8.90 9.78
C ILE A 140 -23.46 7.63 9.63
N GLN A 141 -24.76 7.72 9.32
CA GLN A 141 -25.58 6.54 9.04
C GLN A 141 -25.11 5.79 7.79
N LEU A 142 -24.77 6.51 6.71
CA LEU A 142 -24.24 5.90 5.49
C LEU A 142 -22.88 5.23 5.74
N ILE A 143 -22.01 5.83 6.56
CA ILE A 143 -20.74 5.20 6.95
C ILE A 143 -21.00 3.90 7.70
N LYS A 144 -21.94 3.86 8.65
CA LYS A 144 -22.31 2.64 9.39
C LYS A 144 -22.82 1.53 8.46
N ILE A 145 -23.67 1.88 7.50
CA ILE A 145 -24.19 0.94 6.49
C ILE A 145 -23.03 0.37 5.65
N ASN A 146 -22.12 1.22 5.18
CA ASN A 146 -20.97 0.79 4.38
C ASN A 146 -20.01 -0.09 5.20
N LEU A 147 -19.72 0.25 6.47
CA LEU A 147 -18.94 -0.60 7.36
C LEU A 147 -19.57 -2.00 7.53
N ALA A 148 -20.89 -2.04 7.74
CA ALA A 148 -21.63 -3.31 7.85
C ALA A 148 -21.55 -4.13 6.56
N SER A 149 -21.53 -3.48 5.38
CA SER A 149 -21.34 -4.15 4.09
C SER A 149 -19.97 -4.82 3.94
N TYR A 150 -18.96 -4.30 4.64
CA TYR A 150 -17.64 -4.94 4.76
C TYR A 150 -17.57 -6.01 5.86
N GLY A 151 -18.71 -6.32 6.49
CA GLY A 151 -18.82 -7.30 7.56
C GLY A 151 -18.22 -6.83 8.88
N VAL A 152 -18.18 -5.52 9.14
CA VAL A 152 -17.67 -4.95 10.39
C VAL A 152 -18.73 -4.05 11.03
N MET A 153 -19.06 -4.33 12.28
CA MET A 153 -19.91 -3.48 13.09
C MET A 153 -19.09 -2.39 13.78
N VAL A 154 -19.73 -1.27 14.13
CA VAL A 154 -19.08 -0.13 14.81
C VAL A 154 -18.35 -0.54 16.09
N GLY A 155 -18.95 -1.41 16.90
CA GLY A 155 -18.33 -1.89 18.14
C GLY A 155 -17.00 -2.62 17.88
N GLU A 156 -16.96 -3.45 16.84
CA GLU A 156 -15.77 -4.20 16.45
C GLU A 156 -14.65 -3.28 15.95
N LEU A 157 -15.00 -2.13 15.33
CA LEU A 157 -14.02 -1.14 14.87
C LEU A 157 -13.19 -0.57 16.03
N LYS A 158 -13.78 -0.45 17.23
CA LYS A 158 -13.09 0.04 18.44
C LYS A 158 -12.18 -1.02 19.06
N ASP A 159 -12.44 -2.29 18.82
CA ASP A 159 -11.61 -3.41 19.30
C ASP A 159 -10.44 -3.72 18.36
N MET A 160 -10.48 -3.22 17.12
CA MET A 160 -9.39 -3.32 16.16
C MET A 160 -8.21 -2.40 16.52
N GLU A 161 -7.04 -2.64 15.95
CA GLU A 161 -5.96 -1.65 15.96
C GLU A 161 -6.42 -0.40 15.18
N HIS A 162 -6.35 0.80 15.80
CA HIS A 162 -6.93 2.04 15.26
C HIS A 162 -6.15 3.31 15.66
N TYR A 163 -4.83 3.22 15.86
CA TYR A 163 -4.01 4.37 16.29
C TYR A 163 -4.04 5.58 15.33
N ASP A 164 -4.49 5.38 14.09
CA ASP A 164 -4.61 6.36 13.01
C ASP A 164 -6.08 6.78 12.74
N VAL A 165 -7.00 6.42 13.64
CA VAL A 165 -8.39 6.89 13.67
C VAL A 165 -8.59 7.80 14.88
N SER A 166 -9.25 8.96 14.70
CA SER A 166 -9.50 9.87 15.82
C SER A 166 -10.60 9.35 16.75
N GLU A 167 -10.44 9.59 18.06
CA GLU A 167 -11.46 9.24 19.05
C GLU A 167 -12.80 9.94 18.80
N ASP A 168 -12.78 11.20 18.33
CA ASP A 168 -14.00 11.94 17.96
C ASP A 168 -14.81 11.18 16.90
N MET A 169 -14.14 10.69 15.85
CA MET A 169 -14.80 9.93 14.79
C MET A 169 -15.36 8.60 15.32
N LEU A 170 -14.60 7.90 16.17
CA LEU A 170 -15.06 6.67 16.81
C LEU A 170 -16.25 6.90 17.76
N ASN A 171 -16.37 8.08 18.36
CA ASN A 171 -17.49 8.42 19.24
C ASN A 171 -18.75 8.81 18.48
N LYS A 172 -18.61 9.35 17.25
CA LYS A 172 -19.72 9.67 16.36
C LYS A 172 -20.31 8.42 15.69
N LEU A 173 -19.47 7.42 15.43
CA LEU A 173 -19.90 6.07 15.01
C LEU A 173 -20.58 5.35 16.18
#